data_AF-A0A067XIP3-F1
#
_entry.id   AF-A0A067XIP3-F1
#
_cell.length_a   1.000
_cell.length_b   1.000
_cell.length_c   1.000
_cell.angle_alpha   90.00
_cell.angle_beta   90.00
_cell.angle_gamma   90.00
#
_symmetry.space_group_name_H-M   'P 1'
#
loop_
_entity.id
_entity.type
_entity.pdbx_description
1 polymer ?
#
loop_
_entity_poly.entity_id
_entity_poly.type
_entity_poly.pdbx_seq_one_letter_code
_entity_poly.pdbx_strand_id
1 'polypeptide(L)'
;MTNVKLIGRPSSFYGKYLSEISRNLKSRGIGRIFVKESECKTYSEPCFYVMKKIEPLMSDESGVRCRAFAERVFRGRNLGLVLINKSYEPDWRLLSIEEGRRLQESTSRMANVAQDSQVPCVAAMPPLLAVKLQRLGKIPQPIVEAAKKVDCPVNSASAKEANGFLLLTKLPDDPTLFQVPIEPTAEEKSRIFPSYEAQAADGLVLKKKTDKNVYYIRRSDTPGLRWRVELALKDIEDELLQDTGH
;
A
#
# COMPACT_ATOMS: atom_id res chain seq x y z
N MET A 1 15.93 19.33 44.18
CA MET A 1 15.40 18.61 42.99
C MET A 1 15.67 19.49 41.77
N THR A 2 16.53 19.02 40.85
CA THR A 2 16.86 19.75 39.62
C THR A 2 15.68 19.71 38.65
N ASN A 3 15.18 20.90 38.28
CA ASN A 3 14.03 21.06 37.40
C ASN A 3 14.50 20.93 35.94
N VAL A 4 14.44 19.73 35.36
CA VAL A 4 14.78 19.50 33.96
C VAL A 4 13.61 19.94 33.09
N LYS A 5 13.72 21.10 32.44
CA LYS A 5 12.77 21.57 31.43
C LYS A 5 13.21 21.04 30.06
N LEU A 6 12.49 20.04 29.54
CA LEU A 6 12.61 19.61 28.15
C LEU A 6 11.95 20.65 27.24
N ILE A 7 12.76 21.34 26.43
CA ILE A 7 12.29 22.28 25.41
C ILE A 7 12.35 21.55 24.05
N GLY A 8 11.19 21.29 23.44
CA GLY A 8 11.09 20.68 22.12
C GLY A 8 9.85 19.80 21.95
N ARG A 9 9.58 19.37 20.71
CA ARG A 9 8.58 18.32 20.44
C ARG A 9 9.22 16.95 20.75
N PRO A 10 8.57 16.08 21.53
CA PRO A 10 9.08 14.74 21.75
C PRO A 10 9.13 13.98 20.41
N SER A 11 10.30 13.43 20.09
CA SER A 11 10.49 12.51 18.96
C SER A 11 10.16 11.09 19.43
N SER A 12 9.38 10.35 18.64
CA SER A 12 9.12 8.92 18.88
C SER A 12 10.22 8.00 18.33
N PHE A 13 11.23 8.56 17.67
CA PHE A 13 12.34 7.82 17.07
C PHE A 13 13.51 7.72 18.05
N TYR A 14 14.08 6.52 18.16
CA TYR A 14 15.15 6.19 19.11
C TYR A 14 16.44 5.68 18.43
N GLY A 15 16.49 5.70 17.09
CA GLY A 15 17.58 5.16 16.30
C GLY A 15 18.58 6.21 15.81
N LYS A 16 19.42 5.80 14.85
CA LYS A 16 20.34 6.68 14.12
C LYS A 16 19.86 6.86 12.69
N TYR A 17 20.46 7.82 11.98
CA TYR A 17 20.21 7.96 10.55
C TYR A 17 20.88 6.83 9.78
N LEU A 18 20.19 6.35 8.74
CA LEU A 18 20.73 5.29 7.88
C LEU A 18 22.03 5.72 7.20
N SER A 19 22.10 6.99 6.78
CA SER A 19 23.30 7.56 6.16
C SER A 19 24.50 7.54 7.11
N GLU A 20 24.34 7.93 8.37
CA GLU A 20 25.40 7.94 9.39
C GLU A 20 25.94 6.53 9.65
N ILE A 21 25.05 5.56 9.85
CA ILE A 21 25.45 4.16 10.05
C ILE A 21 26.23 3.67 8.83
N SER A 22 25.72 3.93 7.63
CA SER A 22 26.35 3.47 6.39
C SER A 22 27.72 4.11 6.15
N ARG A 23 27.92 5.39 6.47
CA ARG A 23 29.21 6.09 6.30
C ARG A 23 30.32 5.49 7.15
N ASN A 24 29.98 4.97 8.33
CA ASN A 24 30.95 4.41 9.27
C ASN A 24 31.39 2.98 8.90
N LEU A 25 30.82 2.35 7.87
CA LEU A 25 31.10 0.97 7.47
C LEU A 25 31.90 0.93 6.15
N LYS A 26 32.96 0.10 6.11
CA LYS A 26 33.85 -0.03 4.92
C LYS A 26 33.13 -0.36 3.61
N SER A 27 32.03 -1.12 3.66
CA SER A 27 31.20 -1.50 2.50
C SER A 27 29.83 -0.81 2.50
N ARG A 28 29.68 0.29 3.24
CA ARG A 28 28.38 0.94 3.52
C ARG A 28 27.35 0.02 4.15
N GLY A 29 27.77 -1.10 4.72
CA GLY A 29 26.87 -2.07 5.36
C GLY A 29 26.12 -2.98 4.38
N ILE A 30 26.59 -3.12 3.14
CA ILE A 30 26.03 -4.09 2.18
C ILE A 30 26.11 -5.50 2.76
N GLY A 31 25.01 -6.25 2.66
CA GLY A 31 24.84 -7.60 3.19
C GLY A 31 24.53 -7.67 4.68
N ARG A 32 24.54 -6.54 5.40
CA ARG A 32 24.16 -6.50 6.82
C ARG A 32 22.68 -6.25 7.00
N ILE A 33 22.19 -6.62 8.18
CA ILE A 33 20.78 -6.50 8.56
C ILE A 33 20.57 -5.20 9.34
N PHE A 34 19.61 -4.44 8.86
CA PHE A 34 19.15 -3.21 9.47
C PHE A 34 17.71 -3.38 9.91
N VAL A 35 17.37 -2.75 11.02
CA VAL A 35 16.05 -2.79 11.61
C VAL A 35 15.57 -1.36 11.84
N LYS A 36 14.28 -1.13 11.66
CA LYS A 36 13.61 0.08 12.14
C LYS A 36 13.06 -0.19 13.53
N GLU A 37 13.44 0.65 14.49
CA GLU A 37 13.03 0.48 15.88
C GLU A 37 11.51 0.68 16.06
N SER A 38 10.91 1.60 15.29
CA SER A 38 9.46 1.78 15.25
C SER A 38 8.73 0.51 14.78
N GLU A 39 9.21 -0.14 13.72
CA GLU A 39 8.60 -1.37 13.21
C GLU A 39 8.72 -2.53 14.21
N CYS A 40 9.89 -2.68 14.85
CA CYS A 40 10.08 -3.70 15.89
C CYS A 40 9.28 -3.45 17.17
N LYS A 41 8.95 -2.20 17.48
CA LYS A 41 8.07 -1.87 18.61
C LYS A 41 6.60 -2.13 18.30
N THR A 42 6.18 -1.86 17.07
CA THR A 42 4.78 -2.03 16.65
C THR A 42 4.42 -3.49 16.38
N TYR A 43 5.35 -4.25 15.79
CA TYR A 43 5.10 -5.62 15.35
C TYR A 43 6.00 -6.60 16.11
N SER A 44 5.40 -7.66 16.65
CA SER A 44 6.15 -8.75 17.29
C SER A 44 6.82 -9.68 16.27
N GLU A 45 6.33 -9.67 15.03
CA GLU A 45 6.87 -10.47 13.93
C GLU A 45 8.20 -9.87 13.41
N PRO A 46 9.12 -10.70 12.88
CA PRO A 46 10.43 -10.22 12.44
C PRO A 46 10.30 -9.26 11.26
N CYS A 47 10.83 -8.05 11.45
CA CYS A 47 10.88 -7.00 10.44
C CYS A 47 12.33 -6.53 10.29
N PHE A 48 12.90 -6.69 9.10
CA PHE A 48 14.26 -6.26 8.83
C PHE A 48 14.54 -6.02 7.36
N TYR A 49 15.68 -5.37 7.11
CA TYR A 49 16.16 -4.96 5.81
C TYR A 49 17.56 -5.50 5.60
N VAL A 50 17.75 -6.32 4.56
CA VAL A 50 19.08 -6.77 4.14
C VAL A 50 19.57 -5.80 3.08
N MET A 51 20.56 -4.99 3.42
CA MET A 51 21.01 -3.92 2.53
C MET A 51 21.73 -4.49 1.32
N LYS A 52 21.34 -4.05 0.12
CA LYS A 52 22.00 -4.43 -1.15
C LYS A 52 22.81 -3.27 -1.71
N LYS A 53 22.28 -2.06 -1.66
CA LYS A 53 22.93 -0.87 -2.24
C LYS A 53 22.56 0.39 -1.46
N ILE A 54 23.54 1.24 -1.18
CA ILE A 54 23.32 2.55 -0.55
C ILE A 54 24.12 3.61 -1.30
N GLU A 55 23.40 4.60 -1.80
CA GLU A 55 23.92 5.76 -2.49
C GLU A 55 23.61 7.03 -1.67
N PRO A 56 24.62 7.73 -1.14
CA PRO A 56 24.41 9.02 -0.52
C PRO A 56 23.94 10.02 -1.58
N LEU A 57 23.00 10.88 -1.20
CA LEU A 57 22.55 11.96 -2.07
C LEU A 57 23.53 13.14 -1.93
N MET A 58 24.43 13.30 -2.89
CA MET A 58 25.42 14.39 -2.88
C MET A 58 24.79 15.79 -3.00
N SER A 59 23.55 15.87 -3.48
CA SER A 59 22.77 17.11 -3.56
C SER A 59 22.16 17.54 -2.22
N ASP A 60 22.25 16.72 -1.18
CA ASP A 60 21.71 17.03 0.15
C ASP A 60 22.83 17.55 1.07
N GLU A 61 22.83 18.86 1.31
CA GLU A 61 23.81 19.52 2.19
C GLU A 61 23.78 19.00 3.62
N SER A 62 22.61 18.52 4.08
CA SER A 62 22.47 17.94 5.42
C SER A 62 23.19 16.60 5.57
N GLY A 63 23.45 15.90 4.45
CA GLY A 63 24.05 14.57 4.46
C GLY A 63 23.20 13.47 5.10
N VAL A 64 21.95 13.78 5.46
CA VAL A 64 21.04 12.87 6.15
C VAL A 64 20.36 11.91 5.17
N ARG A 65 20.04 12.36 3.95
CA ARG A 65 19.31 11.54 2.98
C ARG A 65 20.24 10.62 2.20
N CYS A 66 19.76 9.41 1.96
CA CYS A 66 20.39 8.46 1.05
C CYS A 66 19.33 7.69 0.26
N ARG A 67 19.69 7.26 -0.95
CA ARG A 67 18.93 6.27 -1.71
C ARG A 67 19.44 4.90 -1.32
N ALA A 68 18.60 4.10 -0.68
CA ALA A 68 18.97 2.78 -0.22
C ALA A 68 18.02 1.73 -0.77
N PHE A 69 18.60 0.65 -1.30
CA PHE A 69 17.90 -0.52 -1.81
C PHE A 69 18.21 -1.68 -0.90
N ALA A 70 17.18 -2.35 -0.42
CA ALA A 70 17.29 -3.46 0.48
C ALA A 70 16.28 -4.53 0.14
N GLU A 71 16.63 -5.77 0.45
CA GLU A 71 15.67 -6.86 0.49
C GLU A 71 14.89 -6.73 1.80
N ARG A 72 13.59 -6.46 1.70
CA ARG A 72 12.74 -6.17 2.86
C ARG A 72 12.00 -7.43 3.30
N VAL A 73 12.20 -7.82 4.54
CA VAL A 73 11.35 -8.79 5.23
C VAL A 73 10.44 -8.02 6.17
N PHE A 74 9.13 -8.09 5.95
CA PHE A 74 8.14 -7.40 6.76
C PHE A 74 7.17 -8.41 7.37
N ARG A 75 7.07 -8.41 8.69
CA ARG A 75 6.27 -9.34 9.49
C ARG A 75 6.47 -10.81 9.07
N GLY A 76 7.72 -11.19 8.87
CA GLY A 76 8.13 -12.54 8.45
C GLY A 76 7.97 -12.87 6.96
N ARG A 77 7.46 -11.96 6.12
CA ARG A 77 7.33 -12.19 4.67
C ARG A 77 8.39 -11.43 3.89
N ASN A 78 9.00 -12.09 2.91
CA ASN A 78 9.96 -11.45 2.03
C ASN A 78 9.22 -10.67 0.92
N LEU A 79 9.36 -9.35 0.92
CA LEU A 79 8.81 -8.43 -0.08
C LEU A 79 9.77 -8.18 -1.25
N GLY A 80 10.94 -8.83 -1.25
CA GLY A 80 11.96 -8.69 -2.27
C GLY A 80 12.72 -7.36 -2.19
N LEU A 81 13.30 -6.94 -3.31
CA LEU A 81 14.11 -5.74 -3.41
C LEU A 81 13.22 -4.49 -3.44
N VAL A 82 13.31 -3.68 -2.39
CA VAL A 82 12.51 -2.47 -2.21
C VAL A 82 13.42 -1.26 -2.02
N LEU A 83 13.01 -0.12 -2.60
CA LEU A 83 13.59 1.18 -2.27
C LEU A 83 13.12 1.59 -0.87
N ILE A 84 14.07 1.82 0.04
CA ILE A 84 13.75 2.25 1.39
C ILE A 84 13.16 3.66 1.34
N ASN A 85 11.87 3.73 1.66
CA ASN A 85 11.19 4.99 1.89
C ASN A 85 11.62 5.57 3.25
N LYS A 86 11.69 6.91 3.32
CA LYS A 86 11.98 7.66 4.56
C LYS A 86 13.35 7.30 5.18
N SER A 87 14.38 7.18 4.35
CA SER A 87 15.76 6.95 4.81
C SER A 87 16.31 8.05 5.74
N TYR A 88 15.67 9.22 5.77
CA TYR A 88 16.01 10.35 6.63
C TYR A 88 15.44 10.25 8.05
N GLU A 89 14.58 9.28 8.37
CA GLU A 89 14.07 9.13 9.74
C GLU A 89 15.20 8.54 10.64
N PRO A 90 15.50 9.13 11.82
CA PRO A 90 16.52 8.63 12.74
C PRO A 90 16.01 7.43 13.55
N ASP A 91 15.63 6.36 12.87
CA ASP A 91 14.97 5.20 13.46
C ASP A 91 15.70 3.88 13.19
N TRP A 92 16.89 3.96 12.59
CA TRP A 92 17.61 2.79 12.13
C TRP A 92 18.58 2.27 13.18
N ARG A 93 18.64 0.94 13.28
CA ARG A 93 19.62 0.22 14.07
C ARG A 93 20.30 -0.85 13.22
N LEU A 94 21.62 -0.91 13.30
CA LEU A 94 22.42 -1.98 12.72
C LEU A 94 22.45 -3.14 13.72
N LEU A 95 22.04 -4.33 13.29
CA LEU A 95 22.18 -5.53 14.11
C LEU A 95 23.60 -6.09 14.03
N SER A 96 24.02 -6.77 15.10
CA SER A 96 25.23 -7.60 15.04
C SER A 96 25.01 -8.77 14.07
N ILE A 97 26.11 -9.37 13.60
CA ILE A 97 26.02 -10.47 12.62
C ILE A 97 25.26 -11.67 13.23
N GLU A 98 25.49 -11.96 14.50
CA GLU A 98 24.84 -13.06 15.21
C GLU A 98 23.36 -12.79 15.46
N GLU A 99 23.01 -11.59 15.91
CA GLU A 99 21.61 -11.17 16.08
C GLU A 99 20.86 -11.21 14.75
N GLY A 100 21.49 -10.70 13.70
CA GLY A 100 20.92 -10.72 12.35
C GLY A 100 20.64 -12.14 11.87
N ARG A 101 21.59 -13.07 12.07
CA ARG A 101 21.41 -14.48 11.71
C ARG A 101 20.23 -15.10 12.47
N ARG A 102 20.14 -14.88 13.79
CA ARG A 102 19.01 -15.37 14.61
C ARG A 102 17.67 -14.85 14.11
N LEU A 103 17.60 -13.60 13.66
CA LEU A 103 16.38 -12.99 13.11
C LEU A 103 16.00 -13.56 11.74
N GLN A 104 16.99 -13.90 10.90
CA GLN A 104 16.75 -14.60 9.63
C GLN A 104 16.26 -16.04 9.87
N GLU A 105 16.87 -16.75 10.81
CA GLU A 105 16.44 -18.09 11.21
C GLU A 105 15.01 -18.08 11.79
N SER A 106 14.66 -17.06 12.58
CA SER A 106 13.31 -16.93 13.14
C SER A 106 12.25 -16.70 12.06
N THR A 107 12.60 -16.05 10.95
CA THR A 107 11.72 -15.83 9.79
C THR A 107 11.39 -17.13 9.06
N SER A 108 12.31 -18.10 9.06
CA SER A 108 12.08 -19.41 8.44
C SER A 108 11.02 -20.24 9.17
N ARG A 109 10.67 -19.86 10.41
CA ARG A 109 9.64 -20.53 11.20
C ARG A 109 8.28 -19.91 10.88
N MET A 110 7.37 -20.71 10.30
CA MET A 110 6.01 -20.28 9.94
C MET A 110 5.22 -19.69 11.11
N ALA A 111 5.51 -20.09 12.36
CA ALA A 111 4.84 -19.57 13.56
C ALA A 111 5.10 -18.07 13.80
N ASN A 112 6.19 -17.51 13.24
CA ASN A 112 6.56 -16.10 13.41
C ASN A 112 6.12 -15.23 12.23
N VAL A 113 5.45 -15.80 11.22
CA VAL A 113 4.99 -15.08 10.04
C VAL A 113 3.60 -14.53 10.31
N ALA A 114 3.36 -13.27 9.95
CA ALA A 114 2.03 -12.68 10.07
C ALA A 114 1.01 -13.43 9.21
N GLN A 115 -0.13 -13.72 9.84
CA GLN A 115 -1.28 -14.34 9.18
C GLN A 115 -2.01 -13.33 8.30
N ASP A 116 -2.60 -13.82 7.22
CA ASP A 116 -3.45 -13.01 6.37
C ASP A 116 -4.74 -12.65 7.11
N SER A 117 -5.08 -11.35 7.11
CA SER A 117 -6.34 -10.88 7.65
C SER A 117 -7.38 -10.90 6.53
N GLN A 118 -8.42 -11.73 6.70
CA GLN A 118 -9.54 -11.73 5.77
C GLN A 118 -10.42 -10.50 6.01
N VAL A 119 -10.64 -9.70 4.97
CA VAL A 119 -11.39 -8.44 5.04
C VAL A 119 -12.60 -8.50 4.11
N PRO A 120 -13.80 -8.13 4.57
CA PRO A 120 -14.96 -8.10 3.69
C PRO A 120 -14.78 -7.04 2.59
N CYS A 121 -15.05 -7.40 1.34
CA CYS A 121 -15.00 -6.48 0.20
C CYS A 121 -16.33 -5.74 -0.01
N VAL A 122 -17.23 -5.78 0.96
CA VAL A 122 -18.57 -5.21 0.85
C VAL A 122 -18.86 -4.29 2.02
N ALA A 123 -19.42 -3.12 1.70
CA ALA A 123 -19.89 -2.16 2.69
C ALA A 123 -21.35 -1.79 2.44
N ALA A 124 -22.05 -1.43 3.50
CA ALA A 124 -23.39 -0.86 3.39
C ALA A 124 -23.35 0.46 2.59
N MET A 125 -24.29 0.63 1.67
CA MET A 125 -24.42 1.87 0.93
C MET A 125 -24.78 3.02 1.88
N PRO A 126 -24.11 4.19 1.80
CA PRO A 126 -24.50 5.35 2.58
C PRO A 126 -25.97 5.73 2.35
N PRO A 127 -26.73 6.08 3.40
CA PRO A 127 -28.19 6.13 3.30
C PRO A 127 -28.72 7.17 2.33
N LEU A 128 -28.11 8.36 2.31
CA LEU A 128 -28.47 9.41 1.36
C LEU A 128 -28.18 9.01 -0.10
N LEU A 129 -27.12 8.23 -0.34
CA LEU A 129 -26.79 7.75 -1.68
C LEU A 129 -27.84 6.74 -2.16
N ALA A 130 -28.24 5.80 -1.29
CA ALA A 130 -29.28 4.83 -1.60
C ALA A 130 -30.60 5.51 -1.97
N VAL A 131 -31.08 6.45 -1.14
CA VAL A 131 -32.33 7.20 -1.39
C VAL A 131 -32.24 7.99 -2.70
N LYS A 132 -31.11 8.66 -2.96
CA LYS A 132 -30.91 9.43 -4.20
C LYS A 132 -30.94 8.53 -5.43
N LEU A 133 -30.27 7.38 -5.40
CA LEU A 133 -30.21 6.45 -6.52
C LEU A 133 -31.57 5.77 -6.78
N GLN A 134 -32.32 5.45 -5.73
CA GLN A 134 -33.70 4.96 -5.83
C GLN A 134 -34.62 6.00 -6.49
N ARG A 135 -34.59 7.26 -6.04
CA ARG A 135 -35.41 8.35 -6.61
C ARG A 135 -35.09 8.61 -8.08
N LEU A 136 -33.84 8.43 -8.48
CA LEU A 136 -33.41 8.57 -9.87
C LEU A 136 -33.74 7.34 -10.74
N GLY A 137 -34.28 6.26 -10.17
CA GLY A 137 -34.60 5.03 -10.90
C GLY A 137 -33.38 4.33 -11.50
N LYS A 138 -32.17 4.58 -10.96
CA LYS A 138 -30.92 4.01 -11.50
C LYS A 138 -30.63 2.60 -11.00
N ILE A 139 -31.27 2.19 -9.90
CA ILE A 139 -31.09 0.85 -9.33
C ILE A 139 -32.09 -0.10 -9.99
N PRO A 140 -31.63 -1.23 -10.57
CA PRO A 140 -32.52 -2.26 -11.10
C PRO A 140 -33.51 -2.80 -10.07
N GLN A 141 -34.76 -3.00 -10.48
CA GLN A 141 -35.84 -3.62 -9.70
C GLN A 141 -35.43 -4.90 -8.94
N PRO A 142 -34.71 -5.89 -9.52
CA PRO A 142 -34.35 -7.10 -8.79
C PRO A 142 -33.46 -6.85 -7.57
N ILE A 143 -32.58 -5.83 -7.62
CA ILE A 143 -31.70 -5.45 -6.51
C ILE A 143 -32.52 -4.80 -5.40
N VAL A 144 -33.51 -3.99 -5.77
CA VAL A 144 -34.44 -3.37 -4.81
C VAL A 144 -35.27 -4.42 -4.08
N GLU A 145 -35.76 -5.45 -4.79
CA GLU A 145 -36.49 -6.56 -4.18
C GLU A 145 -35.61 -7.39 -3.24
N ALA A 146 -34.37 -7.67 -3.64
CA ALA A 146 -33.41 -8.38 -2.80
C ALA A 146 -33.06 -7.59 -1.52
N ALA A 147 -32.88 -6.27 -1.63
CA ALA A 147 -32.61 -5.41 -0.48
C ALA A 147 -33.78 -5.35 0.51
N LYS A 148 -35.03 -5.35 0.02
CA LYS A 148 -36.24 -5.33 0.85
C LYS A 148 -36.48 -6.61 1.65
N LYS A 149 -35.95 -7.75 1.21
CA LYS A 149 -36.11 -9.05 1.89
C LYS A 149 -35.31 -9.17 3.18
N VAL A 150 -34.38 -8.25 3.46
CA VAL A 150 -33.48 -8.32 4.61
C VAL A 150 -34.04 -7.48 5.76
N ASP A 151 -34.35 -8.15 6.88
CA ASP A 151 -34.68 -7.48 8.14
C ASP A 151 -33.38 -6.97 8.80
N CYS A 152 -33.28 -5.66 9.01
CA CYS A 152 -32.14 -5.05 9.68
C CYS A 152 -32.40 -4.84 11.19
N PRO A 153 -31.38 -5.00 12.04
CA PRO A 153 -31.50 -4.80 13.48
C PRO A 153 -31.57 -3.32 13.91
N VAL A 154 -31.26 -2.36 13.03
CA VAL A 154 -31.20 -0.93 13.36
C VAL A 154 -32.49 -0.21 12.97
N ASN A 155 -33.20 0.31 13.98
CA ASN A 155 -34.56 0.85 13.87
C ASN A 155 -34.68 2.34 13.47
N SER A 156 -33.66 2.98 12.90
CA SER A 156 -33.78 4.37 12.46
C SER A 156 -34.46 4.47 11.08
N ALA A 157 -35.34 5.46 10.88
CA ALA A 157 -36.09 5.64 9.63
C ALA A 157 -35.17 5.81 8.40
N SER A 158 -34.06 6.55 8.56
CA SER A 158 -33.04 6.72 7.51
C SER A 158 -32.24 5.45 7.23
N ALA A 159 -32.06 4.56 8.21
CA ALA A 159 -31.53 3.23 7.95
C ALA A 159 -32.56 2.43 7.13
N LYS A 160 -33.83 2.41 7.53
CA LYS A 160 -34.92 1.69 6.83
C LYS A 160 -35.00 1.96 5.33
N GLU A 161 -34.84 3.21 4.89
CA GLU A 161 -34.89 3.56 3.46
C GLU A 161 -33.63 3.14 2.67
N ALA A 162 -32.49 3.04 3.36
CA ALA A 162 -31.21 2.63 2.81
C ALA A 162 -30.92 1.14 2.96
N ASN A 163 -31.78 0.43 3.69
CA ASN A 163 -31.49 -0.90 4.18
C ASN A 163 -31.34 -1.90 3.03
N GLY A 164 -30.33 -2.76 3.18
CA GLY A 164 -30.06 -3.89 2.30
C GLY A 164 -29.15 -3.60 1.10
N PHE A 165 -28.95 -2.34 0.69
CA PHE A 165 -28.07 -2.03 -0.45
C PHE A 165 -26.59 -2.11 -0.06
N LEU A 166 -25.82 -2.78 -0.92
CA LEU A 166 -24.40 -2.99 -0.72
C LEU A 166 -23.60 -2.31 -1.83
N LEU A 167 -22.37 -1.91 -1.49
CA LEU A 167 -21.36 -1.42 -2.40
C LEU A 167 -20.16 -2.38 -2.35
N LEU A 168 -19.61 -2.74 -3.51
CA LEU A 168 -18.32 -3.40 -3.55
C LEU A 168 -17.23 -2.37 -3.23
N THR A 169 -16.51 -2.60 -2.15
CA THR A 169 -15.34 -1.82 -1.75
C THR A 169 -14.09 -2.58 -2.15
N LYS A 170 -13.44 -2.14 -3.22
CA LYS A 170 -12.13 -2.67 -3.61
C LYS A 170 -11.06 -2.22 -2.61
N LEU A 171 -10.24 -3.15 -2.17
CA LEU A 171 -9.15 -2.85 -1.24
C LEU A 171 -7.98 -2.20 -1.99
N PRO A 172 -7.29 -1.19 -1.43
CA PRO A 172 -6.07 -0.68 -2.03
C PRO A 172 -5.02 -1.80 -2.10
N ASP A 173 -4.33 -1.94 -3.24
CA ASP A 173 -3.21 -2.86 -3.35
C ASP A 173 -2.03 -2.34 -2.51
N ASP A 174 -1.85 -2.92 -1.32
CA ASP A 174 -0.70 -2.67 -0.47
C ASP A 174 -0.14 -4.02 0.04
N PRO A 175 1.05 -4.43 -0.43
CA PRO A 175 1.65 -5.71 -0.04
C PRO A 175 2.04 -5.76 1.45
N THR A 176 2.01 -4.65 2.18
CA THR A 176 2.33 -4.61 3.61
C THR A 176 1.12 -4.81 4.52
N LEU A 177 -0.11 -4.67 4.00
CA LEU A 177 -1.32 -4.81 4.80
C LEU A 177 -1.73 -6.27 5.02
N PHE A 178 -1.30 -7.19 4.14
CA PHE A 178 -1.64 -8.63 4.19
C PHE A 178 -3.16 -8.89 4.35
N GLN A 179 -3.96 -8.03 3.71
CA GLN A 179 -5.41 -8.13 3.72
C GLN A 179 -5.86 -8.92 2.49
N VAL A 180 -6.58 -10.01 2.72
CA VAL A 180 -7.14 -10.85 1.66
C VAL A 180 -8.64 -10.55 1.58
N PRO A 181 -9.14 -10.09 0.42
CA PRO A 181 -10.56 -9.82 0.26
C PRO A 181 -11.36 -11.14 0.32
N ILE A 182 -12.41 -11.16 1.14
CA ILE A 182 -13.39 -12.25 1.17
C ILE A 182 -14.33 -12.06 -0.02
N GLU A 183 -14.57 -13.13 -0.79
CA GLU A 183 -15.58 -13.10 -1.84
C GLU A 183 -16.99 -12.99 -1.26
N PRO A 184 -17.85 -12.11 -1.80
CA PRO A 184 -19.19 -11.93 -1.28
C PRO A 184 -20.08 -13.13 -1.57
N THR A 185 -20.98 -13.42 -0.63
CA THR A 185 -21.97 -14.50 -0.75
C THR A 185 -22.95 -14.21 -1.89
N ALA A 186 -23.60 -15.22 -2.45
CA ALA A 186 -24.59 -15.03 -3.53
C ALA A 186 -25.71 -14.03 -3.16
N GLU A 187 -26.15 -14.05 -1.90
CA GLU A 187 -27.13 -13.11 -1.36
C GLU A 187 -26.61 -11.67 -1.24
N GLU A 188 -25.30 -11.50 -1.03
CA GLU A 188 -24.67 -10.18 -1.01
C GLU A 188 -24.51 -9.66 -2.43
N LYS A 189 -24.08 -10.53 -3.36
CA LYS A 189 -23.92 -10.21 -4.79
C LYS A 189 -25.21 -9.67 -5.42
N SER A 190 -26.39 -10.19 -5.05
CA SER A 190 -27.68 -9.72 -5.56
C SER A 190 -28.07 -8.33 -5.04
N ARG A 191 -27.42 -7.84 -3.98
CA ARG A 191 -27.68 -6.54 -3.33
C ARG A 191 -26.65 -5.46 -3.67
N ILE A 192 -25.58 -5.81 -4.38
CA ILE A 192 -24.48 -4.90 -4.74
C ILE A 192 -24.88 -4.07 -5.98
N PHE A 193 -24.72 -2.75 -5.88
CA PHE A 193 -24.93 -1.84 -7.00
C PHE A 193 -23.79 -0.84 -7.19
N PRO A 194 -23.29 -0.60 -8.42
CA PRO A 194 -23.44 -1.38 -9.67
C PRO A 194 -23.18 -2.89 -9.52
N SER A 195 -23.58 -3.71 -10.51
CA SER A 195 -23.50 -5.18 -10.40
C SER A 195 -22.10 -5.69 -10.07
N TYR A 196 -22.03 -6.77 -9.28
CA TYR A 196 -20.76 -7.37 -8.86
C TYR A 196 -19.86 -7.70 -10.05
N GLU A 197 -20.39 -8.32 -11.10
CA GLU A 197 -19.60 -8.73 -12.28
C GLU A 197 -18.95 -7.53 -12.99
N ALA A 198 -19.70 -6.44 -13.15
CA ALA A 198 -19.18 -5.22 -13.78
C ALA A 198 -18.07 -4.58 -12.94
N GLN A 199 -18.20 -4.60 -11.61
CA GLN A 199 -17.19 -4.03 -10.72
C GLN A 199 -16.00 -4.95 -10.50
N ALA A 200 -16.21 -6.27 -10.46
CA ALA A 200 -15.19 -7.27 -10.22
C ALA A 200 -14.31 -7.54 -11.45
N ALA A 201 -14.66 -7.04 -12.63
CA ALA A 201 -13.85 -7.16 -13.84
C ALA A 201 -12.40 -6.69 -13.65
N ASP A 202 -12.16 -5.59 -12.92
CA ASP A 202 -10.79 -5.14 -12.60
C ASP A 202 -10.21 -5.80 -11.32
N GLY A 203 -10.87 -6.81 -10.76
CA GLY A 203 -10.51 -7.49 -9.52
C GLY A 203 -11.04 -6.82 -8.23
N LEU A 204 -10.92 -7.55 -7.11
CA LEU A 204 -11.28 -7.09 -5.75
C LEU A 204 -10.23 -6.16 -5.12
N VAL A 205 -9.05 -6.08 -5.73
CA VAL A 205 -7.93 -5.25 -5.28
C VAL A 205 -7.65 -4.17 -6.33
N LEU A 206 -7.56 -2.91 -5.89
CA LEU A 206 -7.21 -1.76 -6.72
C LEU A 206 -5.72 -1.80 -7.06
N LYS A 207 -5.39 -2.51 -8.13
CA LYS A 207 -4.04 -2.45 -8.71
C LYS A 207 -3.81 -1.06 -9.30
N LYS A 208 -2.67 -0.46 -8.98
CA LYS A 208 -2.24 0.75 -9.70
C LYS A 208 -2.03 0.36 -11.15
N LYS A 209 -2.74 1.00 -12.09
CA LYS A 209 -2.41 0.91 -13.52
C LYS A 209 -0.99 1.46 -13.70
N THR A 210 -0.02 0.55 -13.82
CA THR A 210 1.40 0.88 -14.04
C THR A 210 1.62 1.28 -15.50
N ASP A 211 0.79 0.75 -16.40
CA ASP A 211 0.78 1.01 -17.86
C ASP A 211 0.10 2.35 -18.16
N LYS A 212 0.62 3.43 -17.56
CA LYS A 212 0.27 4.77 -18.00
C LYS A 212 1.24 5.14 -19.09
N ASN A 213 0.75 5.41 -20.28
CA ASN A 213 1.62 5.92 -21.35
C ASN A 213 2.06 7.36 -21.11
N VAL A 214 1.71 7.96 -19.97
CA VAL A 214 2.06 9.35 -19.64
C VAL A 214 2.65 9.40 -18.24
N TYR A 215 3.91 9.82 -18.14
CA TYR A 215 4.63 9.99 -16.88
C TYR A 215 5.05 11.45 -16.70
N TYR A 216 4.89 11.99 -15.50
CA TYR A 216 5.42 13.30 -15.15
C TYR A 216 6.77 13.14 -14.43
N ILE A 217 7.86 13.50 -15.10
CA ILE A 217 9.22 13.37 -14.57
C ILE A 217 9.70 14.74 -14.07
N ARG A 218 10.28 14.77 -12.86
CA ARG A 218 11.08 15.91 -12.40
C ARG A 218 12.54 15.64 -12.72
N ARG A 219 13.11 16.47 -13.60
CA ARG A 219 14.52 16.42 -13.92
C ARG A 219 15.29 17.35 -12.98
N SER A 220 16.57 17.04 -12.74
CA SER A 220 17.46 17.82 -11.87
C SER A 220 17.93 19.13 -12.49
N ASP A 221 17.91 19.24 -13.82
CA ASP A 221 18.28 20.42 -14.60
C ASP A 221 17.23 21.54 -14.54
N THR A 222 15.94 21.20 -14.39
CA THR A 222 14.85 22.17 -14.28
C THR A 222 14.05 21.99 -12.98
N PRO A 223 14.59 22.42 -11.82
CA PRO A 223 13.88 22.33 -10.54
C PRO A 223 12.67 23.28 -10.55
N GLY A 224 11.47 22.72 -10.75
CA GLY A 224 10.20 23.46 -10.73
C GLY A 224 9.21 23.01 -11.82
N LEU A 225 9.72 22.46 -12.92
CA LEU A 225 8.92 21.97 -14.04
C LEU A 225 8.65 20.47 -13.90
N ARG A 226 7.45 20.03 -14.30
CA ARG A 226 7.10 18.62 -14.47
C ARG A 226 7.04 18.33 -15.96
N TRP A 227 7.93 17.48 -16.44
CA TRP A 227 7.97 17.07 -17.84
C TRP A 227 6.97 15.94 -18.05
N ARG A 228 5.97 16.16 -18.91
CA ARG A 228 5.05 15.11 -19.36
C ARG A 228 5.76 14.30 -20.44
N VAL A 229 6.08 13.05 -20.13
CA VAL A 229 6.67 12.08 -21.06
C VAL A 229 5.58 11.14 -21.50
N GLU A 230 5.26 11.18 -22.79
CA GLU A 230 4.33 10.25 -23.40
C GLU A 230 5.13 9.12 -24.05
N LEU A 231 4.96 7.89 -23.56
CA LEU A 231 5.49 6.70 -24.22
C LEU A 231 4.62 6.45 -25.44
N ALA A 232 5.25 6.30 -26.61
CA ALA A 232 4.54 5.93 -27.82
C ALA A 232 3.76 4.64 -27.55
N LEU A 233 2.45 4.71 -27.75
CA LEU A 233 1.62 3.52 -27.95
C LEU A 233 2.25 2.77 -29.11
N LYS A 234 2.89 1.62 -28.85
CA LYS A 234 2.95 0.62 -29.91
C LYS A 234 1.50 0.20 -30.15
N ASP A 235 1.13 0.17 -31.41
CA ASP A 235 -0.20 -0.11 -31.96
C ASP A 235 -1.04 1.16 -32.18
N ILE A 236 -1.02 1.68 -33.42
CA ILE A 236 -2.14 2.36 -34.12
C ILE A 236 -1.82 2.66 -35.61
N GLU A 237 -0.57 2.63 -36.10
CA GLU A 237 -0.28 3.07 -37.49
C GLU A 237 0.11 1.98 -38.52
N ASP A 238 0.40 0.73 -38.12
CA ASP A 238 0.83 -0.32 -39.08
C ASP A 238 -0.32 -1.14 -39.72
N GLU A 239 -1.57 -1.01 -39.25
CA GLU A 239 -2.75 -1.64 -39.89
C GLU A 239 -3.49 -0.71 -40.88
N LEU A 240 -3.18 0.59 -40.89
CA LEU A 240 -3.78 1.58 -41.81
C LEU A 240 -2.89 1.89 -43.03
N LEU A 241 -1.73 1.24 -43.14
CA LEU A 241 -0.83 1.30 -44.30
C LEU A 241 -0.81 0.01 -45.14
N GLN A 242 -1.67 -0.97 -44.84
CA GLN A 242 -2.02 -2.05 -45.77
C GLN A 242 -3.26 -1.63 -46.59
N ASP A 243 -3.21 -0.45 -47.19
CA ASP A 243 -4.15 -0.08 -48.23
C ASP A 243 -3.53 -0.44 -49.59
N THR A 244 -4.23 -1.34 -50.27
CA THR A 244 -4.49 -1.30 -51.72
C THR A 244 -3.38 -0.77 -52.65
N GLY A 245 -2.75 -1.68 -53.41
CA GLY A 245 -2.16 -1.32 -54.70
C GLY A 245 -0.86 -2.03 -55.11
N HIS A 246 -0.96 -3.29 -55.52
CA HIS A 246 -0.54 -3.75 -56.84
C HIS A 246 -1.15 -5.12 -57.16
#